data_AF-A0A2T0WA19-F1
#
_entry.id   AF-A0A2T0WA19-F1
#
_cell.length_a   1.000
_cell.length_b   1.000
_cell.length_c   1.000
_cell.angle_alpha   90.00
_cell.angle_beta   90.00
_cell.angle_gamma   90.00
#
_symmetry.space_group_name_H-M   'P 1'
#
loop_
_entity.id
_entity.type
_entity.pdbx_description
1 polymer ?
#
loop_
_entity_poly.entity_id
_entity_poly.type
_entity_poly.pdbx_seq_one_letter_code
_entity_poly.pdbx_strand_id
1 'polypeptide(L)'
;MKTLRTYYDPLIIILAILSVSLLILDSLAVLNLSLSPFREIDVLILLLFTYDYINRLIRADQKGQFFKKNIMDLVAIIPFHSVFAFFV
;
A
#
# COMPACT_ATOMS: atom_id res chain seq x y z
N MET A 1 -13.76 -11.96 -19.59
CA MET A 1 -13.31 -11.28 -18.33
C MET A 1 -12.14 -10.33 -18.60
N LYS A 2 -12.31 -9.29 -19.44
CA LYS A 2 -11.24 -8.31 -19.78
C LYS A 2 -11.45 -6.94 -19.12
N THR A 3 -12.68 -6.59 -18.76
CA THR A 3 -13.09 -5.25 -18.32
C THR A 3 -12.73 -4.91 -16.87
N LEU A 4 -12.54 -5.90 -15.98
CA LEU A 4 -12.18 -5.64 -14.58
C LEU A 4 -10.73 -5.18 -14.40
N ARG A 5 -9.82 -5.55 -15.31
CA ARG A 5 -8.40 -5.13 -15.26
C ARG A 5 -8.23 -3.64 -15.59
N THR A 6 -9.02 -3.12 -16.52
CA THR A 6 -8.85 -1.76 -17.06
C THR A 6 -9.09 -0.66 -16.02
N TYR A 7 -9.91 -0.92 -14.99
CA TYR A 7 -10.15 0.03 -13.89
C TYR A 7 -9.32 -0.25 -12.64
N TYR A 8 -8.84 -1.48 -12.46
CA TYR A 8 -8.10 -1.90 -11.26
C TYR A 8 -6.70 -1.29 -11.23
N ASP A 9 -6.00 -1.33 -12.37
CA ASP A 9 -4.64 -0.80 -12.49
C ASP A 9 -4.57 0.73 -12.21
N PRO A 10 -5.40 1.60 -12.81
CA PRO A 10 -5.37 3.03 -12.49
C PRO A 10 -5.84 3.33 -11.06
N LEU A 11 -6.76 2.54 -10.49
CA LEU A 11 -7.22 2.72 -9.11
C LEU A 11 -6.09 2.46 -8.11
N ILE A 12 -5.31 1.39 -8.30
CA ILE A 12 -4.13 1.09 -7.46
C ILE A 12 -3.09 2.21 -7.57
N ILE A 13 -2.86 2.75 -8.77
CA ILE A 13 -1.93 3.88 -8.97
C ILE A 13 -2.41 5.14 -8.24
N ILE A 14 -3.71 5.47 -8.34
CA ILE A 14 -4.30 6.63 -7.64
C ILE A 14 -4.17 6.45 -6.12
N LEU A 15 -4.49 5.26 -5.60
CA LEU A 15 -4.30 4.94 -4.19
C LEU A 15 -2.84 5.10 -3.78
N ALA A 16 -1.88 4.70 -4.63
CA ALA A 16 -0.44 4.79 -4.32
C ALA A 16 0.01 6.24 -4.20
N ILE A 17 -0.44 7.09 -5.12
CA ILE A 17 -0.18 8.53 -5.06
C ILE A 17 -0.82 9.13 -3.81
N LEU A 18 -2.05 8.72 -3.47
CA LEU A 18 -2.75 9.21 -2.29
C LEU A 18 -2.06 8.79 -0.99
N SER A 19 -1.62 7.53 -0.89
CA SER A 19 -0.85 7.01 0.25
C SER A 19 0.46 7.78 0.46
N VAL A 20 1.25 7.97 -0.61
CA VAL A 20 2.50 8.74 -0.53
C VAL A 20 2.23 10.20 -0.16
N SER A 21 1.16 10.80 -0.68
CA SER A 21 0.78 12.17 -0.35
C SER A 21 0.40 12.32 1.12
N LEU A 22 -0.38 11.38 1.67
CA LEU A 22 -0.74 11.36 3.09
C LEU A 22 0.50 11.24 3.98
N LEU A 23 1.44 10.36 3.62
CA LEU A 23 2.69 10.18 4.36
C LEU A 23 3.54 11.46 4.36
N ILE A 24 3.63 12.15 3.21
CA ILE A 24 4.34 13.43 3.12
C ILE A 24 3.67 14.49 4.00
N LEU A 25 2.34 14.62 3.93
CA LEU A 25 1.60 15.59 4.73
C LEU A 25 1.71 15.33 6.25
N ASP A 26 1.76 14.05 6.66
CA ASP A 26 2.04 13.63 8.03
C ASP A 26 3.46 14.05 8.46
N SER A 27 4.47 13.81 7.61
CA SER A 27 5.86 14.22 7.88
C SER A 27 6.06 15.74 7.95
N LEU A 28 5.19 16.51 7.29
CA LEU A 28 5.17 17.97 7.35
C LEU A 28 4.35 18.50 8.54
N ALA A 29 3.82 17.61 9.38
CA ALA A 29 2.92 17.92 10.49
C ALA A 29 1.65 18.71 10.07
N VAL A 30 1.25 18.61 8.79
CA VAL A 30 0.03 19.24 8.26
C VAL A 30 -1.20 18.44 8.67
N LEU A 31 -1.07 17.13 8.74
CA LEU A 31 -2.06 16.20 9.28
C LEU A 31 -1.38 15.18 10.18
N ASN A 32 -2.19 14.36 10.86
CA ASN A 32 -1.68 13.32 11.73
C ASN A 32 -2.36 11.98 11.40
N LEU A 33 -1.61 11.05 10.81
CA LEU A 33 -2.05 9.71 10.46
C LEU A 33 -2.32 8.81 11.68
N SER A 34 -1.94 9.25 12.88
CA SER A 34 -2.30 8.56 14.13
C SER A 34 -3.67 8.98 14.66
N LEU A 35 -4.31 10.01 14.10
CA LEU A 35 -5.63 10.47 14.52
C LEU A 35 -6.73 10.00 13.56
N SER A 36 -7.90 9.68 14.11
CA SER A 36 -9.11 9.48 13.31
C SER A 36 -9.53 10.81 12.66
N PRO A 37 -9.96 10.84 11.39
CA PRO A 37 -10.26 9.69 10.52
C PRO A 37 -9.08 9.20 9.66
N PHE A 38 -7.96 9.93 9.63
CA PHE A 38 -6.85 9.65 8.71
C PHE A 38 -6.16 8.32 8.96
N ARG A 39 -6.08 7.89 10.22
CA ARG A 39 -5.60 6.54 10.59
C ARG A 39 -6.37 5.44 9.88
N GLU A 40 -7.69 5.53 9.89
CA GLU A 40 -8.55 4.49 9.31
C GLU A 40 -8.41 4.47 7.79
N ILE A 41 -8.27 5.64 7.16
CA ILE A 41 -8.02 5.77 5.73
C ILE A 41 -6.67 5.14 5.36
N ASP A 42 -5.60 5.45 6.10
CA ASP A 42 -4.27 4.88 5.86
C ASP A 42 -4.28 3.35 5.98
N VAL A 43 -4.88 2.81 7.04
CA VAL A 43 -5.04 1.36 7.24
C VAL A 43 -5.85 0.72 6.12
N LEU A 44 -6.91 1.38 5.65
CA LEU A 44 -7.73 0.87 4.56
C LEU A 44 -6.95 0.81 3.24
N ILE A 45 -6.15 1.84 2.93
CA ILE A 45 -5.28 1.86 1.75
C ILE A 45 -4.23 0.75 1.84
N LEU A 46 -3.62 0.58 3.02
CA LEU A 46 -2.66 -0.48 3.30
C LEU A 46 -3.25 -1.87 3.06
N LEU A 47 -4.48 -2.12 3.54
CA LEU A 47 -5.21 -3.37 3.31
C LEU A 47 -5.48 -3.61 1.83
N LEU A 48 -5.85 -2.56 1.07
CA LEU A 48 -6.07 -2.68 -0.37
C LEU A 48 -4.79 -3.07 -1.12
N PHE A 49 -3.64 -2.44 -0.81
CA PHE A 49 -2.37 -2.84 -1.43
C PHE A 49 -1.91 -4.23 -1.00
N THR A 50 -2.11 -4.59 0.27
CA THR A 50 -1.80 -5.93 0.77
C THR A 50 -2.59 -6.98 -0.01
N TYR A 51 -3.90 -6.77 -0.16
CA TYR A 51 -4.78 -7.68 -0.89
C TYR A 51 -4.41 -7.78 -2.38
N ASP A 52 -4.14 -6.64 -3.02
CA ASP A 52 -3.69 -6.57 -4.40
C ASP A 52 -2.37 -7.33 -4.63
N TYR A 53 -1.38 -7.12 -3.77
CA TYR A 53 -0.10 -7.82 -3.83
C TYR A 53 -0.25 -9.33 -3.60
N ILE A 54 -1.04 -9.75 -2.60
CA ILE A 54 -1.30 -11.17 -2.33
C ILE A 54 -1.98 -11.82 -3.55
N ASN A 55 -2.97 -11.16 -4.16
CA ASN A 55 -3.61 -11.68 -5.37
C ASN A 55 -2.62 -11.85 -6.52
N ARG A 56 -1.71 -10.89 -6.73
CA ARG A 56 -0.66 -11.02 -7.75
C ARG A 56 0.34 -12.12 -7.40
N LEU A 57 0.69 -12.27 -6.13
CA LEU A 57 1.63 -13.30 -5.65
C LEU A 57 1.05 -14.71 -5.80
N ILE A 58 -0.23 -14.91 -5.50
CA ILE A 58 -0.91 -16.21 -5.65
C ILE A 58 -0.99 -16.62 -7.12
N ARG A 59 -1.21 -15.65 -8.03
CA ARG A 59 -1.30 -15.89 -9.48
C ARG A 59 0.05 -16.02 -10.18
N ALA A 60 1.15 -15.69 -9.52
CA ALA A 60 2.47 -15.76 -10.12
C ALA A 60 2.95 -17.22 -10.22
N ASP A 61 3.34 -17.65 -11.41
CA ASP A 61 3.88 -19.00 -11.65
C ASP A 61 5.11 -19.31 -10.78
N GLN A 62 5.93 -18.28 -10.50
CA GLN A 62 7.14 -18.38 -9.70
C GLN A 62 7.16 -17.34 -8.58
N LYS A 63 6.50 -17.67 -7.45
CA LYS A 63 6.37 -16.82 -6.27
C LYS A 63 7.69 -16.18 -5.81
N GLY A 64 8.78 -16.96 -5.77
CA GLY A 64 10.09 -16.47 -5.33
C GLY A 64 10.72 -15.43 -6.27
N GLN A 65 10.56 -15.59 -7.59
CA GLN A 65 11.01 -14.58 -8.56
C GLN A 65 10.10 -13.35 -8.54
N PHE A 66 8.79 -13.55 -8.38
CA PHE A 66 7.81 -12.47 -8.26
C PHE A 66 8.11 -11.57 -7.05
N PHE A 67 8.42 -12.16 -5.90
CA PHE A 67 8.76 -11.42 -4.69
C PHE A 67 9.98 -10.50 -4.90
N LYS A 68 11.06 -11.04 -5.50
CA LYS A 68 12.27 -10.27 -5.82
C LYS A 68 12.03 -9.17 -6.83
N LYS A 69 11.17 -9.43 -7.83
CA LYS A 69 10.87 -8.46 -8.90
C LYS A 69 9.95 -7.33 -8.43
N ASN A 70 9.07 -7.60 -7.48
CA ASN A 70 8.07 -6.64 -6.97
C ASN A 70 8.37 -6.21 -5.53
N ILE A 71 9.65 -6.01 -5.21
CA ILE A 71 10.07 -5.57 -3.88
C ILE A 71 9.59 -4.13 -3.58
N MET A 72 9.42 -3.29 -4.60
CA MET A 72 8.90 -1.94 -4.45
C MET A 72 7.45 -1.93 -3.96
N ASP A 73 6.62 -2.85 -4.46
CA ASP A 73 5.25 -3.01 -3.99
C ASP A 73 5.21 -3.41 -2.51
N LEU A 74 6.15 -4.24 -2.06
CA LEU A 74 6.25 -4.60 -0.64
C LEU A 74 6.59 -3.39 0.21
N VAL A 75 7.53 -2.54 -0.24
CA VAL A 75 7.89 -1.31 0.48
C VAL A 75 6.68 -0.39 0.63
N ALA A 76 5.81 -0.29 -0.37
CA ALA A 76 4.56 0.47 -0.30
C ALA A 76 3.52 -0.13 0.66
N ILE A 77 3.63 -1.41 1.01
CA ILE A 77 2.72 -2.13 1.90
C ILE A 77 3.26 -2.23 3.34
N ILE A 78 4.49 -1.78 3.60
CA ILE A 78 5.03 -1.81 4.95
C ILE A 78 4.41 -0.67 5.78
N PRO A 79 3.70 -0.98 6.89
CA PRO A 79 3.22 0.04 7.81
C PRO A 79 4.42 0.59 8.58
N PHE A 80 5.08 1.61 8.04
CA PHE A 80 6.24 2.24 8.67
C PHE A 80 5.93 2.67 10.11
N HIS A 81 4.74 3.21 10.37
CA HIS A 81 4.31 3.59 11.73
C HIS A 81 4.35 2.39 12.72
N SER A 82 3.96 1.20 12.29
CA SER A 82 3.93 -0.01 13.14
C SER A 82 5.31 -0.66 13.25
N VAL A 83 6.08 -0.69 12.16
CA VAL A 83 7.43 -1.24 12.18
C VAL A 83 8.35 -0.39 13.05
N PHE A 84 8.29 0.93 12.96
CA PHE A 84 9.09 1.81 13.81
C PHE A 84 8.63 1.83 15.27
N ALA A 85 7.33 1.67 15.54
CA ALA A 85 6.82 1.55 16.91
C ALA A 85 7.34 0.29 17.63
N PHE A 86 7.71 -0.77 16.91
CA PHE A 86 8.30 -1.98 17.50
C PHE A 86 9.76 -1.78 17.97
N PHE A 87 10.46 -0.75 17.47
CA PHE A 87 11.85 -0.45 17.81
C PHE A 87 12.04 0.60 18.92
N VAL A 88 10.94 1.14 19.47
CA VAL A 88 10.93 2.15 20.54
C VAL A 88 10.46 1.55 21.86
#